data_AF-A6KBN9-F1
#
_entry.id   AF-A6KBN9-F1
#
_cell.length_a   1.000
_cell.length_b   1.000
_cell.length_c   1.000
_cell.angle_alpha   90.00
_cell.angle_beta   90.00
_cell.angle_gamma   90.00
#
_symmetry.space_group_name_H-M   'P 1'
#
loop_
_entity.id
_entity.type
_entity.pdbx_description
1 polymer ?
#
loop_
_entity_poly.entity_id
_entity_poly.type
_entity_poly.pdbx_seq_one_letter_code
_entity_poly.pdbx_strand_id
1 'polypeptide(L)'
;MKMEKLSSTTKGICELENYHYREESSRPPLFHTWPTAFFYEVSHQLSEAYRKELLLKHTIGAELAHTVDRNLSLTYLSMWLHQPYIESDSKLQLESMLLETGHRAL
;
A
#
# COMPACT_ATOMS: atom_id res chain seq x y z
N MET A 1 1.59 -4.91 8.95
CA MET A 1 2.32 -4.18 10.03
C MET A 1 3.30 -3.09 9.55
N LYS A 2 4.32 -3.32 8.71
CA LYS A 2 5.26 -2.23 8.33
C LYS A 2 4.59 -1.07 7.58
N MET A 3 3.81 -1.38 6.53
CA MET A 3 3.05 -0.38 5.76
C MET A 3 1.96 0.32 6.56
N GLU A 4 1.20 -0.41 7.38
CA GLU A 4 0.17 0.17 8.25
C GLU A 4 0.76 1.19 9.25
N LYS A 5 1.92 0.87 9.83
CA LYS A 5 2.63 1.77 10.73
C LYS A 5 3.12 3.00 9.98
N LEU A 6 3.70 2.82 8.79
CA LEU A 6 4.12 3.92 7.92
C LEU A 6 2.94 4.85 7.62
N SER A 7 1.82 4.31 7.14
CA SER A 7 0.62 5.08 6.79
C SER A 7 0.06 5.84 8.00
N SER A 8 -0.03 5.21 9.16
CA SER A 8 -0.47 5.87 10.40
C SER A 8 0.45 7.02 10.82
N THR A 9 1.77 6.83 10.72
CA THR A 9 2.75 7.89 11.02
C THR A 9 2.66 9.03 10.02
N THR A 10 2.59 8.75 8.72
CA THR A 10 2.47 9.80 7.69
C THR A 10 1.17 10.58 7.83
N LYS A 11 0.07 9.92 8.22
CA LYS A 11 -1.18 10.62 8.54
C LYS A 11 -0.98 11.70 9.60
N GLY A 12 -0.32 11.33 10.71
CA GLY A 12 -0.01 12.27 11.78
C GLY A 12 0.90 13.41 11.33
N ILE A 13 1.86 13.14 10.44
CA ILE A 13 2.72 14.18 9.85
C ILE A 13 1.89 15.12 8.98
N CYS A 14 0.99 14.60 8.14
CA CYS A 14 0.11 15.40 7.29
C CYS A 14 -0.84 16.30 8.13
N GLU A 15 -1.41 15.76 9.21
CA GLU A 15 -2.27 16.51 10.13
C GLU A 15 -1.49 17.61 10.85
N LEU A 16 -0.26 17.31 11.28
CA LEU A 16 0.64 18.26 11.94
C LEU A 16 1.06 19.39 10.99
N GLU A 17 1.42 19.06 9.74
CA GLU A 17 1.72 20.06 8.71
C GLU A 17 0.54 20.98 8.44
N ASN A 18 -0.67 20.44 8.31
CA ASN A 18 -1.89 21.21 8.10
C ASN A 18 -2.19 22.16 9.28
N TYR A 19 -1.82 21.76 10.50
CA TYR A 19 -2.00 22.58 11.70
C TYR A 19 -0.99 23.73 11.80
N HIS A 20 0.30 23.46 11.53
CA HIS A 20 1.38 24.44 11.69
C HIS A 20 1.58 25.37 10.50
N TYR A 21 1.36 24.88 9.29
CA TYR A 21 1.69 25.60 8.05
C TYR A 21 0.44 25.82 7.21
N ARG A 22 -0.38 26.79 7.64
CA ARG A 22 -1.60 27.22 6.93
C ARG A 22 -1.29 27.99 5.64
N GLU A 23 -0.10 28.59 5.54
CA GLU A 23 0.44 29.25 4.34
C GLU A 23 1.52 28.39 3.68
N GLU A 24 1.44 28.27 2.36
CA GLU A 24 2.21 27.36 1.51
C GLU A 24 3.71 27.72 1.41
N SER A 25 4.09 28.94 1.83
CA SER A 25 5.40 29.55 1.61
C SER A 25 6.52 29.11 2.56
N SER A 26 6.21 28.30 3.59
CA SER A 26 7.18 27.91 4.66
C SER A 26 7.20 26.40 4.95
N ARG A 27 6.83 25.56 3.97
CA ARG A 27 6.82 24.11 4.16
C ARG A 27 8.16 23.51 3.73
N PRO A 28 9.00 22.98 4.63
CA PRO A 28 10.18 22.23 4.23
C PRO A 28 9.76 20.96 3.48
N PRO A 29 10.32 20.66 2.30
CA PRO A 29 9.94 19.48 1.54
C PRO A 29 10.41 18.22 2.27
N LEU A 30 9.48 17.37 2.71
CA LEU A 30 9.77 16.06 3.31
C LEU A 30 10.10 14.97 2.26
N PHE A 31 9.67 15.19 1.02
CA PHE A 31 9.89 14.33 -0.13
C PHE A 31 10.46 15.15 -1.29
N HIS A 32 10.99 14.48 -2.32
CA HIS A 32 11.66 15.17 -3.43
C HIS A 32 10.69 15.99 -4.28
N THR A 33 9.56 15.39 -4.65
CA THR A 33 8.54 16.00 -5.52
C THR A 33 7.12 15.85 -4.97
N TRP A 34 6.89 14.94 -4.03
CA TRP A 34 5.53 14.64 -3.54
C TRP A 34 5.10 15.53 -2.37
N PRO A 35 3.85 16.02 -2.36
CA PRO A 35 3.22 16.51 -1.14
C PRO A 35 3.07 15.39 -0.11
N THR A 36 3.23 15.70 1.19
CA THR A 36 3.04 14.74 2.28
C THR A 36 1.67 14.08 2.27
N ALA A 37 0.62 14.82 1.91
CA ALA A 37 -0.74 14.30 1.77
C ALA A 37 -0.83 13.21 0.69
N PHE A 38 -0.16 13.40 -0.45
CA PHE A 38 -0.15 12.43 -1.54
C PHE A 38 0.62 11.16 -1.14
N PHE A 39 1.76 11.31 -0.45
CA PHE A 39 2.49 10.16 0.09
C PHE A 39 1.63 9.36 1.07
N TYR A 40 0.87 10.02 1.95
CA TYR A 40 -0.06 9.36 2.86
C TYR A 40 -1.13 8.58 2.09
N GLU A 41 -1.78 9.20 1.11
CA GLU A 41 -2.84 8.57 0.33
C GLU A 41 -2.36 7.29 -0.38
N VAL A 42 -1.22 7.38 -1.09
CA VAL A 42 -0.61 6.24 -1.78
C VAL A 42 -0.22 5.14 -0.77
N SER A 43 0.40 5.51 0.36
CA SER A 43 0.77 4.54 1.40
C SER A 43 -0.44 3.80 1.98
N HIS A 44 -1.57 4.51 2.14
CA HIS A 44 -2.81 3.97 2.67
C HIS A 44 -3.47 3.01 1.68
N GLN A 45 -3.55 3.41 0.41
CA GLN A 45 -4.09 2.59 -0.67
C GLN A 45 -3.32 1.27 -0.82
N LEU A 46 -1.98 1.35 -0.87
CA LEU A 46 -1.13 0.15 -0.91
C LEU A 46 -1.32 -0.73 0.32
N SER A 47 -1.40 -0.14 1.52
CA SER A 47 -1.64 -0.90 2.75
C SER A 47 -2.95 -1.68 2.70
N GLU A 48 -4.03 -1.05 2.23
CA GLU A 48 -5.34 -1.71 2.10
C GLU A 48 -5.35 -2.81 1.04
N ALA A 49 -4.70 -2.58 -0.11
CA ALA A 49 -4.55 -3.58 -1.17
C ALA A 49 -3.83 -4.83 -0.66
N TYR A 50 -2.67 -4.66 -0.02
CA TYR A 50 -1.90 -5.76 0.56
C TYR A 50 -2.64 -6.46 1.70
N ARG A 51 -3.42 -5.72 2.50
CA ARG A 51 -4.24 -6.33 3.57
C ARG A 51 -5.32 -7.24 2.99
N LYS A 52 -6.02 -6.81 1.94
CA LYS A 52 -7.03 -7.63 1.25
C LYS A 52 -6.42 -8.86 0.60
N GLU A 53 -5.28 -8.71 -0.07
CA GLU A 53 -4.56 -9.83 -0.68
C GLU A 53 -4.08 -10.85 0.36
N LEU A 54 -3.56 -10.37 1.50
CA LEU A 54 -3.14 -11.25 2.59
C LEU A 54 -4.33 -12.03 3.18
N LEU A 55 -5.47 -11.37 3.38
CA LEU A 55 -6.69 -12.02 3.84
C LEU A 55 -7.14 -13.11 2.86
N LEU A 56 -7.15 -12.81 1.55
CA LEU A 56 -7.47 -13.78 0.50
C LEU A 56 -6.57 -15.01 0.57
N LYS A 57 -5.25 -14.81 0.73
CA LYS A 57 -4.29 -15.92 0.85
C LYS A 57 -4.55 -16.78 2.08
N HIS A 58 -4.89 -16.18 3.21
CA HIS A 58 -5.30 -16.93 4.41
C HIS A 58 -6.58 -17.74 4.17
N THR A 59 -7.60 -17.13 3.54
CA THR A 59 -8.85 -17.82 3.20
C THR A 59 -8.60 -18.98 2.25
N ILE A 60 -7.84 -18.78 1.17
CA ILE A 60 -7.46 -19.85 0.24
C ILE A 60 -6.74 -20.98 0.98
N GLY A 61 -5.77 -20.67 1.85
CA GLY A 61 -5.04 -21.67 2.61
C GLY A 61 -5.94 -22.51 3.54
N ALA A 62 -6.94 -21.89 4.16
CA ALA A 62 -7.90 -22.57 5.01
C ALA A 62 -8.89 -23.44 4.21
N GLU A 63 -9.44 -22.90 3.11
CA GLU A 63 -10.50 -23.58 2.34
C GLU A 63 -9.96 -24.64 1.38
N LEU A 64 -8.74 -24.48 0.84
CA LEU A 64 -8.17 -25.39 -0.14
C LEU A 64 -8.03 -26.82 0.39
N ALA A 65 -7.68 -26.98 1.68
CA ALA A 65 -7.56 -28.28 2.33
C ALA A 65 -8.89 -29.02 2.46
N HIS A 66 -10.01 -28.29 2.44
CA HIS A 66 -11.37 -28.84 2.57
C HIS A 66 -12.11 -28.94 1.23
N THR A 67 -11.49 -28.48 0.13
CA THR A 67 -12.13 -28.42 -1.18
C THR A 67 -11.99 -29.76 -1.92
N VAL A 68 -13.13 -30.34 -2.31
CA VAL A 68 -13.19 -31.56 -3.13
C VAL A 68 -13.49 -31.27 -4.61
N ASP A 69 -14.00 -30.06 -4.90
CA ASP A 69 -14.29 -29.61 -6.26
C ASP A 69 -13.05 -29.07 -6.96
N ARG A 70 -12.68 -29.73 -8.07
CA ARG A 70 -11.53 -29.36 -8.89
C ARG A 70 -11.63 -27.95 -9.47
N ASN A 71 -12.84 -27.50 -9.84
CA ASN A 71 -13.00 -26.18 -10.45
C ASN A 71 -12.75 -25.07 -9.42
N LEU A 72 -13.22 -25.26 -8.19
CA LEU A 72 -12.92 -24.36 -7.08
C LEU A 72 -11.43 -24.35 -6.74
N SER A 73 -10.75 -25.50 -6.72
CA SER A 73 -9.29 -25.55 -6.52
C SER A 73 -8.51 -24.79 -7.59
N LEU A 74 -8.91 -24.91 -8.87
CA LEU A 74 -8.29 -24.15 -9.97
C LEU A 74 -8.55 -22.65 -9.84
N THR A 75 -9.74 -22.27 -9.37
CA THR A 75 -10.07 -20.87 -9.08
C THR A 75 -9.17 -20.30 -7.99
N TYR A 76 -9.00 -21.01 -6.88
CA TYR A 76 -8.07 -20.62 -5.80
C TYR A 76 -6.62 -20.53 -6.28
N LEU A 77 -6.17 -21.46 -7.12
CA LEU A 77 -4.84 -21.38 -7.73
C LEU A 77 -4.67 -20.12 -8.59
N SER A 78 -5.68 -19.79 -9.40
CA SER A 78 -5.66 -18.60 -10.25
C SER A 78 -5.60 -17.31 -9.41
N MET A 79 -6.42 -17.23 -8.36
CA MET A 79 -6.42 -16.11 -7.42
C MET A 79 -5.06 -15.97 -6.72
N TRP A 80 -4.47 -17.10 -6.29
CA TRP A 80 -3.16 -17.11 -5.63
C TRP A 80 -2.04 -16.58 -6.52
N LEU A 81 -2.06 -16.97 -7.80
CA LEU A 81 -1.03 -16.61 -8.79
C LEU A 81 -1.15 -15.15 -9.23
N HIS A 82 -2.38 -14.70 -9.53
CA HIS A 82 -2.61 -13.40 -10.14
C HIS A 82 -2.79 -12.26 -9.14
N GLN A 83 -2.98 -12.54 -7.85
CA GLN A 83 -3.06 -11.53 -6.77
C GLN A 83 -4.07 -10.41 -7.10
N PRO A 84 -5.37 -10.73 -7.19
CA PRO A 84 -6.39 -9.86 -7.78
C PRO A 84 -6.57 -8.52 -7.05
N TYR A 85 -6.14 -8.41 -5.79
CA TYR A 85 -6.24 -7.17 -5.02
C TYR A 85 -5.01 -6.26 -5.15
N ILE A 86 -3.96 -6.71 -5.84
CA ILE A 86 -2.77 -5.91 -6.11
C ILE A 86 -2.90 -5.34 -7.52
N GLU A 87 -3.13 -4.03 -7.60
CA GLU A 87 -3.27 -3.34 -8.88
C GLU A 87 -1.92 -3.27 -9.61
N SER A 88 -1.96 -3.16 -10.93
CA SER A 88 -0.74 -3.15 -11.76
C SER A 88 0.16 -1.96 -11.48
N ASP A 89 -0.44 -0.83 -11.08
CA ASP A 89 0.24 0.40 -10.70
C ASP A 89 0.80 0.35 -9.27
N SER A 90 0.35 -0.57 -8.41
CA SER A 90 0.81 -0.67 -7.02
C SER A 90 2.33 -0.84 -6.92
N LYS A 91 2.93 -1.58 -7.87
CA LYS A 91 4.39 -1.72 -7.95
C LYS A 91 5.05 -0.41 -8.35
N LEU A 92 4.49 0.32 -9.32
CA LEU A 92 5.00 1.61 -9.74
C LEU A 92 4.92 2.62 -8.60
N GLN A 93 3.78 2.69 -7.92
CA GLN A 93 3.56 3.55 -6.75
C GLN A 93 4.59 3.27 -5.64
N LEU A 94 4.85 2.00 -5.35
CA LEU A 94 5.86 1.62 -4.36
C LEU A 94 7.27 2.06 -4.76
N GLU A 95 7.64 1.88 -6.03
CA GLU A 95 8.94 2.33 -6.55
C GLU A 95 9.06 3.86 -6.49
N SER A 96 8.00 4.59 -6.82
CA SER A 96 7.95 6.05 -6.68
C SER A 96 8.12 6.46 -5.22
N MET A 97 7.44 5.81 -4.26
CA MET A 97 7.63 6.11 -2.83
C MET A 97 9.08 5.89 -2.36
N LEU A 98 9.77 4.86 -2.87
CA LEU A 98 11.17 4.59 -2.53
C LEU A 98 12.12 5.66 -3.09
N LEU A 99 11.87 6.12 -4.31
CA LEU A 99 12.60 7.25 -4.91
C LEU A 99 12.36 8.54 -4.12
N GLU A 100 11.11 8.85 -3.82
CA GLU A 100 10.71 10.07 -3.10
C GLU A 100 11.30 10.18 -1.70
N THR A 101 11.55 9.05 -1.05
CA THR A 101 12.18 8.98 0.29
C THR A 101 13.70 8.81 0.25
N GLY A 102 14.31 8.74 -0.94
CA GLY A 102 15.75 8.54 -1.11
C GLY A 102 16.25 7.13 -0.77
N HIS A 103 15.35 6.16 -0.59
CA HIS A 103 15.72 4.75 -0.40
C HIS A 103 16.16 4.09 -1.71
N ARG A 104 15.83 4.71 -2.84
CA ARG A 104 16.30 4.34 -4.18
C ARG A 104 16.98 5.54 -4.83
N ALA A 105 18.08 5.29 -5.52
CA ALA A 105 18.78 6.34 -6.28
C ALA A 105 17.96 6.74 -7.51
N LEU A 106 18.01 8.04 -7.82
CA LEU A 106 17.48 8.65 -9.05
C LEU A 106 18.29 8.26 -10.28
#